data_AF-A0A1G2ZCS3-F1
#
_entry.id   AF-A0A1G2ZCS3-F1
#
_cell.length_a   1.000
_cell.length_b   1.000
_cell.length_c   1.000
_cell.angle_alpha   90.00
_cell.angle_beta   90.00
_cell.angle_gamma   90.00
#
_symmetry.space_group_name_H-M   'P 1'
#
loop_
_entity.id
_entity.type
_entity.pdbx_description
1 polymer ?
#
loop_
_entity_poly.entity_id
_entity_poly.type
_entity_poly.pdbx_seq_one_letter_code
_entity_poly.pdbx_strand_id
1 'polypeptide(L)'
;MLTIPFGRYFCAWICPLGTTIDITDRFFAGFRKHAQRILYDRRRLKYYLLAFLLLSLLLGLQCAGWFDPLSIATSVFAMSIHPYIIHLGDSLFAYLEHIPLLGYVFSFFHAFFRKILFAWHAPFFRSHGILLFAFVSIIAFGMVLRRYWCRNICPMGALFALFSDWSFFKRNVSSTCTSCGLCVEKCGMGAIESDGKSTKEGECILCMTCRKVCPEQSVTFRRFQPSLQKHAISLSRRAFVVSGITGAAIAPFLKLNYRKKINKENVSIIRPPGAVNEKEFIARCIRCGECMKVCKTNGLHPVLLEYGIEGIWTPQLIPRIGYCDYGCVLCTRVCPSGAIKPLPLEEKRWVALGKARIDHNRCIPWVGYSRLPELKKEWQDFNCGVCEEVCPVPTKAIHFNIYVDEQGREIRRPFVREDVCVGCGFCEKVCPVLGTSAIIVEGIQPQTTVKKERLVK
;
A
#
# COMPACT_ATOMS: atom_id res chain seq x y z
N MET A 1 -9.02 -6.28 -20.12
CA MET A 1 -9.29 -6.84 -21.45
C MET A 1 -10.04 -8.17 -21.38
N LEU A 2 -9.72 -9.10 -20.47
CA LEU A 2 -10.44 -10.38 -20.33
C LEU A 2 -11.88 -10.28 -19.77
N THR A 3 -12.24 -9.18 -19.11
CA THR A 3 -13.59 -8.97 -18.55
C THR A 3 -14.68 -8.74 -19.59
N ILE A 4 -14.32 -8.31 -20.81
CA ILE A 4 -15.29 -8.11 -21.89
C ILE A 4 -15.84 -9.47 -22.38
N PRO A 5 -15.02 -10.45 -22.81
CA PRO A 5 -15.53 -11.76 -23.23
C PRO A 5 -16.04 -12.62 -22.06
N PHE A 6 -15.40 -12.56 -20.89
CA PHE A 6 -15.71 -13.44 -19.75
C PHE A 6 -16.51 -12.77 -18.63
N GLY A 7 -17.07 -11.58 -18.88
CA GLY A 7 -17.85 -10.84 -17.89
C GLY A 7 -17.08 -10.58 -16.59
N ARG A 8 -17.79 -10.68 -15.46
CA ARG A 8 -17.23 -10.43 -14.12
C ARG A 8 -16.51 -11.63 -13.49
N TYR A 9 -16.00 -12.56 -14.30
CA TYR A 9 -15.28 -13.75 -13.86
C TYR A 9 -14.13 -13.43 -12.86
N PHE A 10 -13.39 -12.33 -13.09
CA PHE A 10 -12.32 -11.89 -12.20
C PHE A 10 -12.76 -11.77 -10.74
N CYS A 11 -13.97 -11.25 -10.48
CA CYS A 11 -14.51 -11.06 -9.12
C CYS A 11 -14.84 -12.38 -8.41
N ALA A 12 -14.99 -13.48 -9.13
CA ALA A 12 -15.27 -14.80 -8.57
C ALA A 12 -14.00 -15.66 -8.40
N TRP A 13 -13.07 -15.59 -9.35
CA TRP A 13 -12.00 -16.60 -9.47
C TRP A 13 -10.58 -16.08 -9.28
N ILE A 14 -10.34 -14.77 -9.41
CA ILE A 14 -8.99 -14.19 -9.40
C ILE A 14 -8.82 -13.18 -8.27
N CYS A 15 -9.86 -12.41 -7.95
CA CYS A 15 -9.78 -11.30 -7.00
C CYS A 15 -9.36 -11.78 -5.59
N PRO A 16 -8.17 -11.39 -5.08
CA PRO A 16 -7.68 -11.83 -3.77
C PRO A 16 -8.61 -11.40 -2.64
N LEU A 17 -9.11 -10.16 -2.68
CA LEU A 17 -10.07 -9.67 -1.69
C LEU A 17 -11.38 -10.48 -1.74
N GLY A 18 -11.84 -10.85 -2.93
CA GLY A 18 -13.04 -11.68 -3.10
C GLY A 18 -12.88 -13.06 -2.46
N THR A 19 -11.72 -13.69 -2.64
CA THR A 19 -11.38 -14.97 -2.01
C THR A 19 -11.33 -14.85 -0.49
N THR A 20 -10.69 -13.82 0.05
CA THR A 20 -10.66 -13.59 1.50
C THR A 20 -12.05 -13.38 2.08
N ILE A 21 -12.91 -12.62 1.39
CA ILE A 21 -14.30 -12.41 1.81
C ILE A 21 -15.09 -13.72 1.75
N ASP A 22 -14.91 -14.57 0.73
CA ASP A 22 -15.59 -15.86 0.66
C ASP A 22 -15.21 -16.82 1.79
N ILE A 23 -13.92 -16.83 2.16
CA ILE A 23 -13.41 -17.65 3.26
C ILE A 23 -14.02 -17.15 4.57
N THR A 24 -13.93 -15.85 4.83
CA THR A 24 -14.46 -15.21 6.06
C THR A 24 -15.98 -15.29 6.17
N ASP A 25 -16.70 -15.18 5.05
CA ASP A 25 -18.15 -15.34 4.98
C ASP A 25 -18.62 -16.72 5.45
N ARG A 26 -17.80 -17.78 5.35
CA ARG A 26 -18.17 -19.11 5.87
C ARG A 26 -18.19 -19.11 7.40
N PHE A 27 -17.23 -18.44 8.03
CA PHE A 27 -17.17 -18.31 9.49
C PHE A 27 -18.32 -17.45 10.04
N PHE A 28 -18.77 -16.44 9.28
CA PHE A 28 -19.90 -15.60 9.69
C PHE A 28 -21.30 -16.16 9.40
N ALA A 29 -21.41 -17.42 8.94
CA ALA A 29 -22.71 -18.00 8.58
C ALA A 29 -23.70 -18.07 9.76
N GLY A 30 -23.22 -18.31 10.98
CA GLY A 30 -24.04 -18.35 12.19
C GLY A 30 -24.72 -17.01 12.52
N PHE A 31 -23.97 -15.90 12.41
CA PHE A 31 -24.44 -14.55 12.73
C PHE A 31 -25.51 -14.02 11.77
N ARG A 32 -25.55 -14.52 10.54
CA ARG A 32 -26.49 -14.05 9.50
C ARG A 32 -27.93 -14.52 9.67
N LYS A 33 -28.19 -15.56 10.48
CA LYS A 33 -29.53 -16.15 10.64
C LYS A 33 -30.61 -15.15 11.08
N HIS A 34 -30.22 -14.05 11.74
CA HIS A 34 -31.15 -13.01 12.21
C HIS A 34 -31.27 -11.80 11.27
N ALA A 35 -30.23 -11.49 10.47
CA ALA A 35 -30.15 -10.27 9.66
C ALA A 35 -30.88 -10.34 8.31
N GLN A 36 -31.23 -11.54 7.82
CA GLN A 36 -31.76 -11.71 6.45
C GLN A 36 -33.21 -11.23 6.23
N ARG A 37 -33.95 -10.85 7.28
CA ARG A 37 -35.36 -10.42 7.17
C ARG A 37 -35.58 -8.97 6.70
N ILE A 38 -34.58 -8.09 6.77
CA ILE A 38 -34.70 -6.69 6.33
C ILE A 38 -33.46 -6.33 5.52
N LEU A 39 -33.53 -6.44 4.19
CA LEU A 39 -32.36 -6.18 3.35
C LEU A 39 -32.64 -5.14 2.26
N TYR A 40 -32.49 -3.89 2.69
CA TYR A 40 -32.36 -2.72 1.84
C TYR A 40 -31.14 -2.88 0.88
N ASP A 41 -31.42 -3.09 -0.40
CA ASP A 41 -30.41 -3.40 -1.43
C ASP A 41 -29.66 -2.14 -1.90
N ARG A 42 -28.51 -1.84 -1.27
CA ARG A 42 -27.68 -0.64 -1.57
C ARG A 42 -26.73 -0.79 -2.76
N ARG A 43 -26.99 -1.68 -3.72
CA ARG A 43 -26.15 -1.89 -4.93
C ARG A 43 -25.87 -0.63 -5.73
N ARG A 44 -26.73 0.38 -5.63
CA ARG A 44 -26.54 1.67 -6.31
C ARG A 44 -25.28 2.41 -5.81
N LEU A 45 -24.87 2.20 -4.55
CA LEU A 45 -23.77 2.91 -3.93
C LEU A 45 -22.43 2.73 -4.66
N LYS A 46 -22.08 1.52 -5.10
CA LYS A 46 -20.84 1.29 -5.86
C LYS A 46 -20.79 2.04 -7.19
N TYR A 47 -21.93 2.28 -7.83
CA TYR A 47 -22.00 3.08 -9.07
C TYR A 47 -21.84 4.57 -8.78
N TYR A 48 -22.42 5.05 -7.68
CA TYR A 48 -22.23 6.40 -7.19
C TYR A 48 -20.79 6.66 -6.75
N LEU A 49 -20.16 5.69 -6.08
CA LEU A 49 -18.74 5.74 -5.74
C LEU A 49 -17.87 5.72 -7.01
N LEU A 50 -18.19 4.88 -8.00
CA LEU A 50 -17.47 4.89 -9.28
C LEU A 50 -17.58 6.25 -9.97
N ALA A 51 -18.77 6.86 -10.03
CA ALA A 51 -18.96 8.18 -10.61
C ALA A 51 -18.14 9.25 -9.86
N PHE A 52 -18.16 9.22 -8.52
CA PHE A 52 -17.33 10.06 -7.67
C PHE A 52 -15.83 9.91 -7.99
N LEU A 53 -15.32 8.68 -8.10
CA LEU A 53 -13.90 8.40 -8.34
C LEU A 53 -13.44 8.82 -9.75
N LEU A 54 -14.30 8.64 -10.75
CA LEU A 54 -14.01 9.08 -12.12
C LEU A 54 -13.96 10.61 -12.21
N LEU A 55 -14.87 11.31 -11.53
CA LEU A 55 -14.87 12.77 -11.48
C LEU A 55 -13.71 13.32 -10.65
N SER A 56 -13.36 12.68 -9.52
CA SER A 56 -12.18 13.08 -8.74
C SER A 56 -10.91 12.97 -9.58
N LEU A 57 -10.78 11.90 -10.37
CA LEU A 57 -9.65 11.70 -11.28
C LEU A 57 -9.55 12.82 -12.33
N LEU A 58 -10.68 13.25 -12.92
CA LEU A 58 -10.72 14.38 -13.86
C LEU A 58 -10.27 15.70 -13.21
N LEU A 59 -10.49 15.87 -11.91
CA LEU A 59 -10.03 17.01 -11.13
C LEU A 59 -8.58 16.85 -10.61
N GLY A 60 -7.86 15.82 -11.06
CA GLY A 60 -6.48 15.54 -10.66
C GLY A 60 -6.35 14.96 -9.24
N LEU A 61 -7.41 14.38 -8.69
CA LEU A 61 -7.42 13.69 -7.40
C LEU A 61 -7.52 12.19 -7.59
N GLN A 62 -6.39 11.52 -7.36
CA GLN A 62 -6.31 10.07 -7.44
C GLN A 62 -6.77 9.44 -6.11
N CYS A 63 -8.09 9.30 -5.94
CA CYS A 63 -8.70 8.61 -4.79
C CYS A 63 -8.95 7.11 -5.04
N ALA A 64 -8.79 6.63 -6.28
CA ALA A 64 -9.13 5.26 -6.66
C ALA A 64 -8.36 4.20 -5.85
N GLY A 65 -7.10 4.46 -5.52
CA GLY A 65 -6.25 3.54 -4.77
C GLY A 65 -6.78 3.16 -3.37
N TRP A 66 -7.62 4.01 -2.74
CA TRP A 66 -8.20 3.71 -1.44
C TRP A 66 -9.40 2.76 -1.50
N PHE A 67 -10.04 2.64 -2.67
CA PHE A 67 -11.24 1.82 -2.87
C PHE A 67 -11.02 0.67 -3.87
N ASP A 68 -9.83 0.59 -4.46
CA ASP A 68 -9.45 -0.49 -5.35
C ASP A 68 -9.21 -1.78 -4.53
N PRO A 69 -9.98 -2.85 -4.77
CA PRO A 69 -9.85 -4.09 -4.01
C PRO A 69 -8.45 -4.73 -4.14
N LEU A 70 -7.74 -4.50 -5.25
CA LEU A 70 -6.39 -5.01 -5.43
C LEU A 70 -5.40 -4.25 -4.57
N SER A 71 -5.38 -2.93 -4.66
CA SER A 71 -4.49 -2.07 -3.86
C SER A 71 -4.72 -2.24 -2.35
N ILE A 72 -5.98 -2.39 -1.91
CA ILE A 72 -6.30 -2.73 -0.51
C ILE A 72 -5.71 -4.10 -0.14
N ALA A 73 -5.99 -5.14 -0.93
CA ALA A 73 -5.54 -6.49 -0.63
C ALA A 73 -4.01 -6.59 -0.61
N THR A 74 -3.32 -6.07 -1.63
CA THR A 74 -1.86 -6.12 -1.70
C THR A 74 -1.21 -5.35 -0.55
N SER A 75 -1.72 -4.16 -0.23
CA SER A 75 -1.18 -3.36 0.88
C SER A 75 -1.37 -4.04 2.22
N VAL A 76 -2.55 -4.58 2.51
CA VAL A 76 -2.82 -5.27 3.79
C VAL A 76 -2.03 -6.57 3.89
N PHE A 77 -1.97 -7.35 2.80
CA PHE A 77 -1.23 -8.60 2.79
C PHE A 77 0.26 -8.36 2.99
N ALA A 78 0.82 -7.34 2.33
CA ALA A 78 2.23 -7.00 2.43
C ALA A 78 2.60 -6.34 3.76
N MET A 79 1.79 -5.38 4.24
CA MET A 79 2.17 -4.51 5.37
C MET A 79 1.60 -4.96 6.71
N SER A 80 0.53 -5.75 6.72
CA SER A 80 -0.09 -6.23 7.95
C SER A 80 0.08 -7.73 8.08
N ILE A 81 -0.50 -8.52 7.18
CA ILE A 81 -0.57 -9.97 7.35
C ILE A 81 0.82 -10.63 7.27
N HIS A 82 1.64 -10.25 6.29
CA HIS A 82 2.95 -10.88 6.08
C HIS A 82 3.91 -10.75 7.28
N PRO A 83 4.11 -9.56 7.90
CA PRO A 83 4.88 -9.43 9.13
C PRO A 83 4.38 -10.33 10.28
N TYR A 84 3.06 -10.43 10.48
CA TYR A 84 2.50 -11.30 11.51
C TYR A 84 2.71 -12.78 11.22
N ILE A 85 2.61 -13.20 9.95
CA ILE A 85 2.89 -14.58 9.55
C ILE A 85 4.36 -14.93 9.83
N ILE A 86 5.30 -14.02 9.49
CA ILE A 86 6.73 -14.24 9.78
C ILE A 86 6.93 -14.35 11.29
N HIS A 87 6.40 -13.39 12.06
CA HIS A 87 6.56 -13.39 13.52
C HIS A 87 5.95 -14.63 14.20
N LEU A 88 4.77 -15.07 13.76
CA LEU A 88 4.15 -16.30 14.24
C LEU A 88 4.98 -17.53 13.84
N GLY A 89 5.52 -17.52 12.63
CA GLY A 89 6.48 -18.52 12.16
C GLY A 89 7.68 -18.59 13.11
N ASP A 90 8.42 -17.48 13.26
CA ASP A 90 9.59 -17.37 14.13
C ASP A 90 9.31 -17.87 15.56
N SER A 91 8.17 -17.44 16.13
CA SER A 91 7.77 -17.82 17.49
C SER A 91 7.47 -19.32 17.60
N LEU A 92 6.80 -19.89 16.60
CA LEU A 92 6.53 -21.32 16.53
C LEU A 92 7.82 -22.13 16.33
N PHE A 93 8.74 -21.66 15.48
CA PHE A 93 10.04 -22.30 15.28
C PHE A 93 10.86 -22.30 16.57
N ALA A 94 10.95 -21.16 17.27
CA ALA A 94 11.63 -21.06 18.56
C ALA A 94 11.04 -22.02 19.60
N TYR A 95 9.71 -22.16 19.65
CA TYR A 95 9.05 -23.11 20.55
C TYR A 95 9.37 -24.57 20.19
N LEU A 96 9.35 -24.92 18.90
CA LEU A 96 9.60 -26.30 18.43
C LEU A 96 11.07 -26.72 18.53
N GLU A 97 12.01 -25.78 18.48
CA GLU A 97 13.44 -26.06 18.70
C GLU A 97 13.73 -26.61 20.10
N HIS A 98 12.87 -26.34 21.10
CA HIS A 98 13.01 -26.90 22.45
C HIS A 98 12.62 -28.39 22.58
N ILE A 99 12.07 -29.02 21.53
CA ILE A 99 11.69 -30.44 21.54
C ILE A 99 12.82 -31.26 20.88
N PRO A 100 13.54 -32.13 21.61
CA PRO A 100 14.83 -32.69 21.18
C PRO A 100 14.80 -33.55 19.90
N LEU A 101 13.63 -34.11 19.53
CA LEU A 101 13.48 -34.94 18.32
C LEU A 101 12.93 -34.14 17.12
N LEU A 102 12.08 -33.13 17.37
CA LEU A 102 11.59 -32.21 16.33
C LEU A 102 12.61 -31.11 15.99
N GLY A 103 13.41 -30.64 16.96
CA GLY A 103 14.35 -29.54 16.79
C GLY A 103 15.46 -29.82 15.78
N TYR A 104 15.94 -31.07 15.65
CA TYR A 104 16.94 -31.43 14.65
C TYR A 104 16.40 -31.38 13.22
N VAL A 105 15.19 -31.91 13.01
CA VAL A 105 14.52 -31.86 11.69
C VAL A 105 14.15 -30.43 11.35
N PHE A 106 13.58 -29.69 12.30
CA PHE A 106 13.13 -28.32 12.08
C PHE A 106 14.27 -27.32 11.90
N SER A 107 15.42 -27.46 12.58
CA SER A 107 16.59 -26.60 12.38
C SER A 107 17.18 -26.74 10.97
N PHE A 108 17.18 -27.96 10.41
CA PHE A 108 17.55 -28.19 9.01
C PHE A 108 16.60 -27.46 8.05
N PHE A 109 15.28 -27.61 8.24
CA PHE A 109 14.28 -26.90 7.43
C PHE A 109 14.35 -25.38 7.61
N HIS A 110 14.53 -24.89 8.84
CA HIS A 110 14.66 -23.46 9.14
C HIS A 110 15.90 -22.85 8.46
N ALA A 111 17.06 -23.53 8.52
CA ALA A 111 18.26 -23.09 7.82
C ALA A 111 18.09 -23.11 6.28
N PHE A 112 17.36 -24.08 5.75
CA PHE A 112 17.03 -24.19 4.32
C PHE A 112 16.07 -23.06 3.88
N PHE A 113 14.96 -22.85 4.60
CA PHE A 113 13.99 -21.81 4.30
C PHE A 113 14.58 -20.41 4.48
N ARG A 114 15.42 -20.17 5.49
CA ARG A 114 16.11 -18.88 5.68
C ARG A 114 17.08 -18.56 4.54
N LYS A 115 17.68 -19.57 3.90
CA LYS A 115 18.58 -19.40 2.74
C LYS A 115 17.83 -19.20 1.42
N ILE A 116 16.67 -19.83 1.24
CA ILE A 116 15.89 -19.79 -0.02
C ILE A 116 14.85 -18.67 -0.04
N LEU A 117 14.14 -18.47 1.08
CA LEU A 117 13.22 -17.35 1.25
C LEU A 117 14.03 -16.20 1.87
N PHE A 118 14.57 -15.32 1.03
CA PHE A 118 15.36 -14.11 1.36
C PHE A 118 14.72 -13.11 2.37
N ALA A 119 13.65 -13.46 3.10
CA ALA A 119 12.78 -12.54 3.82
C ALA A 119 12.33 -13.08 5.20
N TRP A 120 13.28 -13.43 6.06
CA TRP A 120 13.02 -13.81 7.47
C TRP A 120 13.54 -12.75 8.45
N HIS A 121 13.27 -11.48 8.16
CA HIS A 121 13.14 -10.46 9.21
C HIS A 121 11.75 -9.87 9.02
N ALA A 122 10.89 -9.96 10.04
CA ALA A 122 9.55 -9.42 9.97
C ALA A 122 9.62 -7.91 9.66
N PRO A 123 9.21 -7.45 8.46
CA PRO A 123 9.28 -6.04 8.14
C PRO A 123 8.28 -5.29 9.01
N PHE A 124 8.71 -4.18 9.60
CA PHE A 124 7.80 -3.31 10.33
C PHE A 124 7.22 -2.28 9.37
N PHE A 125 5.94 -1.91 9.54
CA PHE A 125 5.38 -0.80 8.79
C PHE A 125 4.66 0.15 9.73
N ARG A 126 5.04 1.43 9.71
CA ARG A 126 4.25 2.46 10.42
C ARG A 126 2.80 2.41 9.94
N SER A 127 1.85 2.68 10.84
CA SER A 127 0.40 2.70 10.56
C SER A 127 -0.24 1.36 10.11
N HIS A 128 0.46 0.23 10.24
CA HIS A 128 -0.10 -1.09 9.89
C HIS A 128 -1.42 -1.38 10.62
N GLY A 129 -1.59 -0.93 11.87
CA GLY A 129 -2.83 -1.10 12.63
C GLY A 129 -4.05 -0.41 12.01
N ILE A 130 -3.88 0.77 11.41
CA ILE A 130 -4.96 1.51 10.74
C ILE A 130 -5.40 0.78 9.47
N LEU A 131 -4.43 0.32 8.67
CA LEU A 131 -4.68 -0.49 7.48
C LEU A 131 -5.40 -1.79 7.82
N LEU A 132 -4.94 -2.49 8.87
CA LEU A 132 -5.57 -3.72 9.36
C LEU A 132 -6.99 -3.47 9.85
N PHE A 133 -7.21 -2.39 10.63
CA PHE A 133 -8.54 -2.03 11.11
C PHE A 133 -9.53 -1.75 9.97
N ALA A 134 -9.11 -1.00 8.94
CA ALA A 134 -9.92 -0.75 7.76
C ALA A 134 -10.28 -2.05 7.03
N PHE A 135 -9.32 -2.97 6.89
CA PHE A 135 -9.53 -4.27 6.26
C PHE A 135 -10.47 -5.18 7.04
N VAL A 136 -10.28 -5.28 8.37
CA VAL A 136 -11.16 -6.04 9.26
C VAL A 136 -12.58 -5.47 9.20
N SER A 137 -12.73 -4.15 9.14
CA SER A 137 -14.03 -3.48 8.98
C SER A 137 -14.71 -3.88 7.66
N ILE A 138 -13.96 -3.95 6.55
CA ILE A 138 -14.48 -4.42 5.25
C ILE A 138 -14.99 -5.86 5.35
N ILE A 139 -14.24 -6.74 6.00
CA ILE A 139 -14.60 -8.15 6.21
C ILE A 139 -15.79 -8.29 7.16
N ALA A 140 -15.83 -7.48 8.22
CA ALA A 140 -16.88 -7.47 9.23
C ALA A 140 -18.28 -7.18 8.64
N PHE A 141 -18.37 -6.40 7.56
CA PHE A 141 -19.63 -6.21 6.84
C PHE A 141 -20.21 -7.52 6.26
N GLY A 142 -19.39 -8.57 6.12
CA GLY A 142 -19.81 -9.94 5.79
C GLY A 142 -20.78 -10.57 6.81
N MET A 143 -20.77 -10.07 8.06
CA MET A 143 -21.72 -10.46 9.10
C MET A 143 -23.16 -10.01 8.78
N VAL A 144 -23.34 -8.94 8.02
CA VAL A 144 -24.66 -8.42 7.62
C VAL A 144 -25.13 -9.11 6.33
N LEU A 145 -24.28 -9.13 5.30
CA LEU A 145 -24.56 -9.75 4.01
C LEU A 145 -23.34 -10.47 3.47
N ARG A 146 -23.59 -11.61 2.80
CA ARG A 146 -22.58 -12.25 1.95
C ARG A 146 -22.01 -11.24 0.96
N ARG A 147 -20.69 -11.20 0.85
CA ARG A 147 -19.94 -10.34 -0.07
C ARG A 147 -20.43 -8.87 -0.06
N TYR A 148 -20.73 -8.31 1.12
CA TYR A 148 -21.28 -6.94 1.24
C TYR A 148 -20.46 -5.90 0.46
N TRP A 149 -19.13 -5.90 0.63
CA TRP A 149 -18.23 -5.00 -0.08
C TRP A 149 -18.37 -5.13 -1.60
N CYS A 150 -18.26 -6.36 -2.13
CA CYS A 150 -18.33 -6.62 -3.57
C CYS A 150 -19.71 -6.27 -4.17
N ARG A 151 -20.78 -6.41 -3.38
CA ARG A 151 -22.16 -6.13 -3.78
C ARG A 151 -22.47 -4.64 -3.79
N ASN A 152 -22.07 -3.91 -2.75
CA ASN A 152 -22.56 -2.56 -2.48
C ASN A 152 -21.51 -1.45 -2.60
N ILE A 153 -20.22 -1.73 -2.41
CA ILE A 153 -19.19 -0.68 -2.29
C ILE A 153 -18.16 -0.74 -3.42
N CYS A 154 -17.71 -1.94 -3.81
CA CYS A 154 -16.57 -2.13 -4.70
C CYS A 154 -16.73 -1.40 -6.07
N PRO A 155 -15.96 -0.33 -6.33
CA PRO A 155 -16.09 0.47 -7.55
C PRO A 155 -15.55 -0.29 -8.78
N MET A 156 -14.51 -1.11 -8.61
CA MET A 156 -14.03 -2.02 -9.65
C MET A 156 -15.12 -3.01 -10.08
N GLY A 157 -15.92 -3.49 -9.12
CA GLY A 157 -17.08 -4.34 -9.39
C GLY A 157 -18.18 -3.63 -10.17
N ALA A 158 -18.42 -2.34 -9.89
CA ALA A 158 -19.34 -1.50 -10.67
C ALA A 158 -18.82 -1.27 -12.09
N LEU A 159 -17.51 -0.96 -12.23
CA LEU A 159 -16.89 -0.76 -13.52
C LEU A 159 -17.03 -2.02 -14.40
N PHE A 160 -16.71 -3.19 -13.86
CA PHE A 160 -16.88 -4.44 -14.61
C PHE A 160 -18.34 -4.80 -14.88
N ALA A 161 -19.29 -4.37 -14.05
CA ALA A 161 -20.71 -4.55 -14.33
C ALA A 161 -21.13 -3.80 -15.61
N LEU A 162 -20.61 -2.60 -15.85
CA LEU A 162 -20.90 -1.81 -17.07
C LEU A 162 -20.45 -2.52 -18.35
N PHE A 163 -19.36 -3.29 -18.30
CA PHE A 163 -18.85 -4.04 -19.47
C PHE A 163 -19.40 -5.46 -19.57
N SER A 164 -20.06 -5.96 -18.54
CA SER A 164 -20.44 -7.38 -18.46
C SER A 164 -21.60 -7.77 -19.39
N ASP A 165 -22.33 -6.79 -19.92
CA ASP A 165 -23.40 -7.04 -20.90
C ASP A 165 -22.86 -7.57 -22.24
N TRP A 166 -21.58 -7.35 -22.53
CA TRP A 166 -20.91 -7.90 -23.72
C TRP A 166 -20.31 -9.31 -23.51
N SER A 167 -20.50 -9.91 -22.34
CA SER A 167 -19.94 -11.24 -22.04
C SER A 167 -20.62 -12.37 -22.80
N PHE A 168 -19.82 -13.40 -23.13
CA PHE A 168 -20.28 -14.63 -23.78
C PHE A 168 -20.95 -15.63 -22.82
N PHE A 169 -20.91 -15.38 -21.52
CA PHE A 169 -21.45 -16.29 -20.53
C PHE A 169 -22.49 -15.55 -19.69
N LYS A 170 -23.76 -15.84 -19.96
CA LYS A 170 -24.90 -15.33 -19.21
C LYS A 170 -25.73 -16.48 -18.69
N ARG A 171 -26.31 -16.28 -17.51
CA ARG A 171 -27.16 -17.27 -16.85
C ARG A 171 -28.47 -17.41 -17.62
N ASN A 172 -28.85 -18.63 -17.94
CA ASN A 172 -30.10 -18.97 -18.61
C ASN A 172 -30.78 -20.09 -17.81
N VAL A 173 -32.08 -19.94 -17.54
CA VAL A 173 -32.89 -20.90 -16.79
C VAL A 173 -33.95 -21.50 -17.70
N SER A 174 -34.03 -22.82 -17.77
CA SER A 174 -35.07 -23.52 -18.54
C SER A 174 -36.46 -23.45 -17.88
N SER A 175 -37.49 -23.82 -18.65
CA SER A 175 -38.87 -23.95 -18.17
C SER A 175 -39.04 -25.00 -17.07
N THR A 176 -38.12 -25.96 -16.94
CA THR A 176 -38.13 -27.01 -15.90
C THR A 176 -37.88 -26.50 -14.49
N CYS A 177 -37.60 -25.20 -14.32
CA CYS A 177 -37.34 -24.62 -13.00
C CYS A 177 -38.63 -24.53 -12.15
N THR A 178 -38.60 -25.19 -10.99
CA THR A 178 -39.67 -25.20 -9.97
C THR A 178 -39.70 -23.98 -9.06
N SER A 179 -38.81 -22.99 -9.29
CA SER A 179 -38.71 -21.77 -8.46
C SER A 179 -38.47 -22.03 -6.96
N CYS A 180 -37.77 -23.12 -6.61
CA CYS A 180 -37.51 -23.55 -5.23
C CYS A 180 -36.66 -22.59 -4.36
N GLY A 181 -36.14 -21.49 -4.92
CA GLY A 181 -35.42 -20.46 -4.16
C GLY A 181 -33.98 -20.80 -3.74
N LEU A 182 -33.52 -22.06 -3.86
CA LEU A 182 -32.17 -22.47 -3.44
C LEU A 182 -31.05 -21.65 -4.10
N CYS A 183 -31.18 -21.37 -5.40
CA CYS A 183 -30.19 -20.57 -6.11
C CYS A 183 -30.16 -19.10 -5.64
N VAL A 184 -31.29 -18.55 -5.20
CA VAL A 184 -31.44 -17.19 -4.67
C VAL A 184 -30.72 -17.09 -3.32
N GLU A 185 -31.00 -18.03 -2.41
CA GLU A 185 -30.41 -18.08 -1.08
C GLU A 185 -28.88 -18.27 -1.13
N LYS A 186 -28.40 -19.16 -2.02
CA LYS A 186 -26.97 -19.46 -2.15
C LYS A 186 -26.21 -18.44 -3.00
N CYS A 187 -26.88 -17.49 -3.66
CA CYS A 187 -26.21 -16.46 -4.45
C CYS A 187 -25.48 -15.46 -3.56
N GLY A 188 -24.15 -15.61 -3.40
CA GLY A 188 -23.35 -14.68 -2.59
C GLY A 188 -23.40 -13.22 -3.06
N MET A 189 -23.69 -12.98 -4.33
CA MET A 189 -23.90 -11.63 -4.87
C MET A 189 -25.36 -11.17 -4.82
N GLY A 190 -26.32 -12.03 -4.46
CA GLY A 190 -27.76 -11.76 -4.54
C GLY A 190 -28.24 -11.31 -5.93
N ALA A 191 -27.60 -11.80 -6.99
CA ALA A 191 -27.87 -11.38 -8.37
C ALA A 191 -29.13 -12.02 -8.97
N ILE A 192 -29.76 -12.96 -8.28
CA ILE A 192 -30.93 -13.70 -8.75
C ILE A 192 -32.16 -13.16 -7.99
N GLU A 193 -33.24 -12.89 -8.72
CA GLU A 193 -34.51 -12.42 -8.16
C GLU A 193 -35.27 -13.54 -7.43
N SER A 194 -36.33 -13.17 -6.70
CA SER A 194 -37.16 -14.10 -5.93
C SER A 194 -37.85 -15.17 -6.78
N ASP A 195 -38.05 -14.92 -8.08
CA ASP A 195 -38.60 -15.89 -9.04
C ASP A 195 -37.63 -17.04 -9.36
N GLY A 196 -36.36 -16.95 -8.94
CA GLY A 196 -35.31 -17.92 -9.24
C GLY A 196 -34.91 -17.96 -10.72
N LYS A 197 -35.53 -17.18 -11.61
CA LYS A 197 -35.31 -17.17 -13.07
C LYS A 197 -34.56 -15.92 -13.48
N SER A 198 -35.04 -14.76 -13.05
CA SER A 198 -34.48 -13.47 -13.43
C SER A 198 -33.14 -13.20 -12.78
N THR A 199 -32.22 -12.58 -13.53
CA THR A 199 -30.90 -12.20 -13.05
C THR A 199 -30.69 -10.71 -13.27
N LYS A 200 -30.24 -10.01 -12.22
CA LYS A 200 -29.87 -8.60 -12.26
C LYS A 200 -28.72 -8.39 -13.23
N GLU A 201 -28.91 -7.48 -14.19
CA GLU A 201 -27.92 -7.17 -15.21
C GLU A 201 -26.61 -6.69 -14.59
N GLY A 202 -25.52 -7.23 -15.11
CA GLY A 202 -24.16 -7.01 -14.64
C GLY A 202 -23.81 -7.37 -13.20
N GLU A 203 -24.71 -7.97 -12.41
CA GLU A 203 -24.41 -8.38 -11.03
C GLU A 203 -23.84 -9.79 -10.93
N CYS A 204 -24.14 -10.66 -11.91
CA CYS A 204 -23.64 -12.02 -11.93
C CYS A 204 -22.12 -12.03 -12.14
N ILE A 205 -21.39 -12.57 -11.17
CA ILE A 205 -19.92 -12.72 -11.22
C ILE A 205 -19.46 -14.02 -11.86
N LEU A 206 -20.38 -14.84 -12.37
CA LEU A 206 -20.07 -16.13 -12.97
C LEU A 206 -19.26 -17.05 -12.03
N CYS A 207 -19.77 -17.26 -10.81
CA CYS A 207 -19.22 -18.24 -9.86
C CYS A 207 -19.81 -19.66 -10.05
N MET A 208 -20.86 -19.79 -10.86
CA MET A 208 -21.59 -21.04 -11.16
C MET A 208 -22.18 -21.79 -9.95
N THR A 209 -22.23 -21.17 -8.76
CA THR A 209 -22.84 -21.79 -7.57
C THR A 209 -24.29 -22.19 -7.81
N CYS A 210 -25.07 -21.36 -8.52
CA CYS A 210 -26.47 -21.65 -8.84
C CYS A 210 -26.67 -22.90 -9.70
N ARG A 211 -25.70 -23.26 -10.56
CA ARG A 211 -25.74 -24.51 -11.33
C ARG A 211 -25.47 -25.72 -10.42
N LYS A 212 -24.53 -25.60 -9.48
CA LYS A 212 -24.15 -26.68 -8.56
C LYS A 212 -25.26 -27.05 -7.57
N VAL A 213 -26.07 -26.08 -7.14
CA VAL A 213 -27.12 -26.28 -6.11
C VAL A 213 -28.51 -26.52 -6.69
N CYS A 214 -28.69 -26.51 -8.02
CA CYS A 214 -29.99 -26.68 -8.66
C CYS A 214 -30.34 -28.17 -8.79
N PRO A 215 -31.40 -28.67 -8.10
CA PRO A 215 -31.77 -30.08 -8.18
C PRO A 215 -32.21 -30.50 -9.58
N GLU A 216 -33.00 -29.66 -10.24
CA GLU A 216 -33.57 -29.87 -11.58
C GLU A 216 -32.56 -29.66 -12.73
N GLN A 217 -31.31 -29.28 -12.40
CA GLN A 217 -30.27 -28.93 -13.38
C GLN A 217 -30.70 -27.89 -14.43
N SER A 218 -31.70 -27.05 -14.11
CA SER A 218 -32.31 -26.07 -15.04
C SER A 218 -31.41 -24.89 -15.41
N VAL A 219 -30.25 -24.74 -14.77
CA VAL A 219 -29.37 -23.55 -14.91
C VAL A 219 -28.22 -23.85 -15.88
N THR A 220 -28.19 -23.12 -16.99
CA THR A 220 -27.10 -23.17 -17.99
C THR A 220 -26.45 -21.80 -18.18
N PHE A 221 -25.25 -21.77 -18.76
CA PHE A 221 -24.56 -20.53 -19.12
C PHE A 221 -24.37 -20.50 -20.63
N ARG A 222 -24.97 -19.50 -21.28
CA ARG A 222 -24.99 -19.35 -22.75
C ARG A 222 -24.63 -17.91 -23.14
N ARG A 223 -24.36 -17.69 -24.43
CA ARG A 223 -24.06 -16.35 -24.99
C ARG A 223 -25.18 -15.33 -24.79
N PHE A 224 -26.42 -15.79 -24.85
CA PHE A 224 -27.59 -14.92 -24.78
C PHE A 224 -28.48 -15.30 -23.60
N GLN A 225 -28.93 -14.26 -22.90
CA GLN A 225 -29.94 -14.36 -21.84
C GLN A 225 -31.29 -13.90 -22.42
N PRO A 226 -32.37 -14.67 -22.24
CA PRO A 226 -33.71 -14.28 -22.67
C PRO A 226 -34.12 -12.94 -22.03
N SER A 227 -34.81 -12.09 -22.79
CA SER A 227 -35.24 -10.76 -22.32
C SER A 227 -36.09 -10.83 -21.04
N LEU A 228 -36.98 -11.82 -20.95
CA LEU A 228 -37.82 -12.08 -19.77
C LEU A 228 -37.03 -12.42 -18.50
N GLN A 229 -35.78 -12.86 -18.63
CA GLN A 229 -34.92 -13.21 -17.50
C GLN A 229 -33.97 -12.08 -17.11
N LYS A 230 -34.03 -10.92 -17.79
CA LYS A 230 -33.19 -9.76 -17.50
C LYS A 230 -33.91 -8.83 -16.55
N HIS A 231 -33.22 -8.43 -15.49
CA HIS A 231 -33.71 -7.40 -14.58
C HIS A 231 -32.73 -6.23 -14.56
N ALA A 232 -33.14 -5.10 -15.15
CA ALA A 232 -32.33 -3.90 -15.22
C ALA A 232 -32.23 -3.24 -13.84
N ILE A 233 -31.06 -2.72 -13.50
CA ILE A 233 -30.88 -1.93 -12.28
C ILE A 233 -31.31 -0.49 -12.57
N SER A 234 -32.37 -0.04 -11.90
CA SER A 234 -32.78 1.36 -11.97
C SER A 234 -31.78 2.25 -11.23
N LEU A 235 -31.00 3.03 -11.97
CA LEU A 235 -30.16 4.09 -11.44
C LEU A 235 -30.93 5.41 -11.49
N SER A 236 -31.08 6.08 -10.36
CA SER A 236 -31.64 7.43 -10.32
C SER A 236 -30.67 8.41 -10.98
N ARG A 237 -31.11 9.08 -12.07
CA ARG A 237 -30.33 10.13 -12.75
C ARG A 237 -29.94 11.25 -11.78
N ARG A 238 -30.87 11.67 -10.92
CA ARG A 238 -30.62 12.70 -9.90
C ARG A 238 -29.53 12.27 -8.93
N ALA A 239 -29.59 11.05 -8.41
CA ALA A 239 -28.58 10.55 -7.47
C ALA A 239 -27.20 10.34 -8.12
N PHE A 240 -27.16 9.96 -9.41
CA PHE A 240 -25.91 9.88 -10.16
C PHE A 240 -25.25 11.26 -10.28
N VAL A 241 -26.02 12.28 -10.68
CA VAL A 241 -25.54 13.66 -10.79
C VAL A 241 -25.12 14.21 -9.43
N VAL A 242 -25.94 14.03 -8.38
CA VAL A 242 -25.61 14.45 -7.01
C VAL A 242 -24.32 13.80 -6.53
N SER A 243 -24.14 12.50 -6.74
CA SER A 243 -22.90 11.81 -6.34
C SER A 243 -21.67 12.37 -7.06
N GLY A 244 -21.84 12.76 -8.33
CA GLY A 244 -20.79 13.42 -9.08
C GLY A 244 -20.48 14.83 -8.60
N ILE A 245 -21.51 15.65 -8.34
CA ILE A 245 -21.37 17.01 -7.80
C ILE A 245 -20.72 16.96 -6.42
N THR A 246 -21.15 16.05 -5.54
CA THR A 246 -20.53 15.85 -4.22
C THR A 246 -19.05 15.49 -4.36
N GLY A 247 -18.68 14.68 -5.35
CA GLY A 247 -17.27 14.40 -5.65
C GLY A 247 -16.48 15.62 -6.08
N ALA A 248 -17.06 16.44 -6.97
CA ALA A 248 -16.45 17.70 -7.38
C ALA A 248 -16.35 18.71 -6.22
N ALA A 249 -17.33 18.72 -5.31
CA ALA A 249 -17.35 19.62 -4.15
C ALA A 249 -16.37 19.21 -3.05
N ILE A 250 -16.20 17.91 -2.79
CA ILE A 250 -15.25 17.39 -1.77
C ILE A 250 -13.79 17.51 -2.25
N ALA A 251 -13.56 17.47 -3.56
CA ALA A 251 -12.22 17.55 -4.15
C ALA A 251 -11.38 18.75 -3.64
N PRO A 252 -11.88 20.00 -3.65
CA PRO A 252 -11.22 21.14 -3.02
C PRO A 252 -10.93 20.96 -1.53
N PHE A 253 -11.84 20.36 -0.75
CA PHE A 253 -11.63 20.13 0.69
C PHE A 253 -10.52 19.13 0.98
N LEU A 254 -10.36 18.09 0.15
CA LEU A 254 -9.23 17.16 0.24
C LEU A 254 -7.89 17.82 -0.15
N LYS A 255 -7.94 18.79 -1.08
CA LYS A 255 -6.79 19.65 -1.49
C LYS A 255 -6.44 20.72 -0.47
N LEU A 256 -7.41 21.14 0.35
CA LEU A 256 -7.27 22.13 1.41
C LEU A 256 -6.54 21.51 2.61
N ASN A 257 -5.23 21.26 2.45
CA ASN A 257 -4.36 21.04 3.60
C ASN A 257 -3.92 22.38 4.19
N TYR A 258 -4.37 22.60 5.42
CA TYR A 258 -4.04 23.65 6.40
C TYR A 258 -2.53 23.87 6.61
N ARG A 259 -1.66 22.97 6.14
CA ARG A 259 -0.19 23.03 6.28
C ARG A 259 0.56 23.62 5.08
N LYS A 260 -0.13 23.88 3.95
CA LYS A 260 0.50 24.40 2.72
C LYS A 260 1.03 25.84 2.85
N LYS A 261 0.92 26.46 4.02
CA LYS A 261 1.37 27.84 4.31
C LYS A 261 2.57 27.94 5.26
N ILE A 262 3.26 26.84 5.60
CA ILE A 262 4.45 26.93 6.48
C ILE A 262 5.79 26.89 5.75
N ASN A 263 5.93 26.41 4.51
CA ASN A 263 7.10 26.77 3.68
C ASN A 263 6.87 26.46 2.20
N LYS A 264 6.82 27.52 1.38
CA LYS A 264 7.13 27.43 -0.05
C LYS A 264 8.60 26.98 -0.14
N GLU A 265 8.86 25.68 -0.24
CA GLU A 265 9.85 25.05 -1.15
C GLU A 265 10.34 23.65 -0.76
N ASN A 266 10.26 23.18 0.50
CA ASN A 266 10.75 21.84 0.85
C ASN A 266 9.68 21.00 1.55
N VAL A 267 8.94 20.18 0.80
CA VAL A 267 8.19 19.08 1.39
C VAL A 267 9.21 18.04 1.84
N SER A 268 9.41 17.90 3.16
CA SER A 268 10.44 17.04 3.78
C SER A 268 10.26 15.53 3.56
N ILE A 269 9.40 15.12 2.64
CA ILE A 269 9.10 13.73 2.35
C ILE A 269 10.10 13.22 1.31
N ILE A 270 10.86 12.21 1.70
CA ILE A 270 11.83 11.57 0.81
C ILE A 270 11.10 10.49 0.01
N ARG A 271 10.94 10.69 -1.30
CA ARG A 271 10.35 9.68 -2.20
C ARG A 271 11.38 8.62 -2.63
N PRO A 272 10.95 7.40 -2.99
CA PRO A 272 11.83 6.37 -3.54
C PRO A 272 12.61 6.85 -4.79
N PRO A 273 13.77 6.26 -5.12
CA PRO A 273 14.51 6.61 -6.34
C PRO A 273 13.65 6.40 -7.58
N GLY A 274 13.71 7.34 -8.52
CA GLY A 274 12.94 7.28 -9.77
C GLY A 274 11.50 7.77 -9.64
N ALA A 275 11.12 8.32 -8.48
CA ALA A 275 9.83 8.99 -8.35
C ALA A 275 9.74 10.16 -9.34
N VAL A 276 8.62 10.23 -10.05
CA VAL A 276 8.28 11.43 -10.85
C VAL A 276 8.05 12.64 -9.94
N ASN A 277 7.88 13.82 -10.52
CA ASN A 277 7.59 15.04 -9.75
C ASN A 277 6.41 14.82 -8.80
N GLU A 278 6.52 15.29 -7.57
CA GLU A 278 5.53 15.12 -6.50
C GLU A 278 4.06 15.25 -6.93
N LYS A 279 3.68 16.28 -7.71
CA LYS A 279 2.28 16.44 -8.16
C LYS A 279 1.82 15.27 -9.04
N GLU A 280 2.69 14.86 -9.95
CA GLU A 280 2.45 13.74 -10.85
C GLU A 280 2.53 12.39 -10.11
N PHE A 281 3.40 12.30 -9.10
CA PHE A 281 3.56 11.12 -8.27
C PHE A 281 2.27 10.78 -7.53
N ILE A 282 1.65 11.78 -6.88
CA ILE A 282 0.36 11.63 -6.19
C ILE A 282 -0.75 11.22 -7.16
N ALA A 283 -0.76 11.77 -8.38
CA ALA A 283 -1.77 11.44 -9.39
C ALA A 283 -1.61 10.02 -9.97
N ARG A 284 -0.37 9.52 -10.07
CA ARG A 284 -0.07 8.19 -10.62
C ARG A 284 -0.05 7.08 -9.57
N CYS A 285 0.26 7.36 -8.31
CA CYS A 285 0.42 6.33 -7.29
C CYS A 285 -0.93 5.67 -6.95
N ILE A 286 -1.04 4.36 -7.21
CA ILE A 286 -2.24 3.58 -6.88
C ILE A 286 -2.24 3.05 -5.43
N ARG A 287 -1.17 3.32 -4.65
CA ARG A 287 -1.05 2.89 -3.23
C ARG A 287 -1.15 1.36 -3.06
N CYS A 288 -0.50 0.61 -3.94
CA CYS A 288 -0.51 -0.86 -3.92
C CYS A 288 0.48 -1.48 -2.92
N GLY A 289 1.46 -0.71 -2.42
CA GLY A 289 2.42 -1.19 -1.43
C GLY A 289 3.62 -1.99 -1.96
N GLU A 290 3.65 -2.37 -3.24
CA GLU A 290 4.70 -3.27 -3.77
C GLU A 290 6.12 -2.71 -3.64
N CYS A 291 6.31 -1.39 -3.85
CA CYS A 291 7.62 -0.76 -3.66
C CYS A 291 8.12 -0.83 -2.20
N MET A 292 7.21 -0.77 -1.23
CA MET A 292 7.53 -0.87 0.20
C MET A 292 7.85 -2.32 0.58
N LYS A 293 7.07 -3.27 0.06
CA LYS A 293 7.26 -4.71 0.25
C LYS A 293 8.64 -5.19 -0.17
N VAL A 294 9.16 -4.71 -1.31
CA VAL A 294 10.48 -5.13 -1.82
C VAL A 294 11.67 -4.34 -1.25
N CYS A 295 11.42 -3.44 -0.28
CA CYS A 295 12.47 -2.63 0.34
C CYS A 295 13.32 -3.48 1.30
N LYS A 296 14.55 -3.83 0.89
CA LYS A 296 15.46 -4.68 1.68
C LYS A 296 15.80 -4.13 3.06
N THR A 297 15.92 -2.80 3.17
CA THR A 297 16.25 -2.13 4.43
C THR A 297 15.01 -1.78 5.26
N ASN A 298 13.80 -2.14 4.77
CA ASN A 298 12.52 -1.75 5.35
C ASN A 298 12.36 -0.23 5.55
N GLY A 299 13.15 0.62 4.85
CA GLY A 299 13.10 2.07 5.02
C GLY A 299 11.87 2.75 4.41
N LEU A 300 11.18 2.09 3.47
CA LEU A 300 10.00 2.63 2.81
C LEU A 300 8.73 2.29 3.61
N HIS A 301 8.00 3.33 4.01
CA HIS A 301 6.77 3.23 4.80
C HIS A 301 5.63 4.04 4.19
N PRO A 302 4.38 3.72 4.52
CA PRO A 302 3.25 4.54 4.11
C PRO A 302 3.29 5.89 4.83
N VAL A 303 3.01 6.96 4.09
CA VAL A 303 2.63 8.26 4.64
C VAL A 303 1.25 8.12 5.30
N LEU A 304 1.05 8.80 6.44
CA LEU A 304 -0.25 8.97 7.06
C LEU A 304 -0.75 10.40 6.82
N LEU A 305 -0.35 11.37 7.65
CA LEU A 305 -0.79 12.77 7.54
C LEU A 305 0.38 13.73 7.25
N GLU A 306 1.60 13.22 7.09
CA GLU A 306 2.81 14.02 6.86
C GLU A 306 2.72 14.86 5.58
N TYR A 307 2.15 14.31 4.51
CA TYR A 307 1.81 15.03 3.27
C TYR A 307 0.42 15.69 3.32
N GLY A 308 -0.43 15.25 4.25
CA GLY A 308 -1.87 15.46 4.25
C GLY A 308 -2.64 14.34 3.56
N ILE A 309 -3.98 14.49 3.50
CA ILE A 309 -4.90 13.39 3.19
C ILE A 309 -4.64 12.75 1.83
N GLU A 310 -4.29 13.52 0.80
CA GLU A 310 -3.98 13.00 -0.54
C GLU A 310 -2.81 12.01 -0.55
N GLY A 311 -1.85 12.19 0.36
CA GLY A 311 -0.65 11.37 0.43
C GLY A 311 -0.82 10.10 1.25
N ILE A 312 -1.97 9.88 1.90
CA ILE A 312 -2.22 8.68 2.73
C ILE A 312 -1.87 7.42 1.93
N TRP A 313 -1.04 6.57 2.53
CA TRP A 313 -0.53 5.29 2.03
C TRP A 313 0.38 5.35 0.80
N THR A 314 0.81 6.55 0.39
CA THR A 314 1.92 6.68 -0.57
C THR A 314 3.26 6.37 0.11
N PRO A 315 4.28 5.88 -0.60
CA PRO A 315 5.55 5.51 0.02
C PRO A 315 6.43 6.74 0.35
N GLN A 316 7.04 6.72 1.52
CA GLN A 316 8.10 7.64 1.95
C GLN A 316 9.27 6.85 2.54
N LEU A 317 10.50 7.32 2.32
CA LEU A 317 11.68 6.81 3.00
C LEU A 317 11.77 7.46 4.39
N ILE A 318 11.97 6.63 5.42
CA ILE A 318 12.19 7.06 6.80
C ILE A 318 13.57 6.55 7.24
N PRO A 319 14.63 7.35 7.07
CA PRO A 319 16.01 6.91 7.28
C PRO A 319 16.28 6.28 8.65
N ARG A 320 15.67 6.80 9.74
CA ARG A 320 15.79 6.21 11.09
C ARG A 320 15.31 4.76 11.18
N ILE A 321 14.37 4.34 10.33
CA ILE A 321 13.96 2.92 10.27
C ILE A 321 14.87 2.17 9.31
N GLY A 322 15.05 2.68 8.09
CA GLY A 322 15.95 2.10 7.11
C GLY A 322 16.36 3.10 6.04
N TYR A 323 17.57 2.94 5.51
CA TYR A 323 18.13 3.82 4.50
C TYR A 323 17.94 3.27 3.08
N CYS A 324 18.08 4.12 2.06
CA CYS A 324 18.08 3.66 0.67
C CYS A 324 19.45 3.05 0.32
N ASP A 325 19.52 1.72 0.26
CA ASP A 325 20.75 1.01 -0.12
C ASP A 325 21.27 1.45 -1.50
N TYR A 326 22.53 1.91 -1.54
CA TYR A 326 23.23 2.39 -2.72
C TYR A 326 23.29 1.33 -3.84
N GLY A 327 23.34 0.03 -3.48
CA GLY A 327 23.38 -1.10 -4.40
C GLY A 327 22.01 -1.62 -4.89
N CYS A 328 20.90 -0.99 -4.51
CA CYS A 328 19.56 -1.54 -4.71
C CYS A 328 18.67 -0.72 -5.68
N VAL A 329 17.94 -1.41 -6.56
CA VAL A 329 16.94 -0.85 -7.49
C VAL A 329 15.58 -1.57 -7.46
N LEU A 330 15.30 -2.39 -6.44
CA LEU A 330 14.11 -3.25 -6.46
C LEU A 330 12.78 -2.47 -6.53
N CYS A 331 12.66 -1.38 -5.76
CA CYS A 331 11.44 -0.56 -5.75
C CYS A 331 11.10 0.06 -7.12
N THR A 332 12.11 0.31 -7.97
CA THR A 332 11.92 0.90 -9.30
C THR A 332 11.42 -0.12 -10.32
N ARG A 333 11.58 -1.42 -10.05
CA ARG A 333 11.19 -2.52 -10.95
C ARG A 333 9.76 -3.01 -10.74
N VAL A 334 9.12 -2.68 -9.61
CA VAL A 334 7.83 -3.26 -9.21
C VAL A 334 6.65 -2.29 -9.32
N CYS A 335 6.88 -1.02 -9.62
CA CYS A 335 5.81 -0.01 -9.65
C CYS A 335 4.92 -0.18 -10.89
N PRO A 336 3.67 -0.66 -10.77
CA PRO A 336 2.82 -0.93 -11.94
C PRO A 336 2.27 0.33 -12.59
N SER A 337 2.12 1.43 -11.82
CA SER A 337 1.51 2.66 -12.32
C SER A 337 2.49 3.66 -12.93
N GLY A 338 3.79 3.35 -12.93
CA GLY A 338 4.84 4.26 -13.40
C GLY A 338 4.96 5.55 -12.57
N ALA A 339 4.47 5.58 -11.33
CA ALA A 339 4.77 6.65 -10.37
C ALA A 339 6.26 6.66 -9.98
N ILE A 340 6.88 5.48 -9.96
CA ILE A 340 8.32 5.28 -9.84
C ILE A 340 8.79 4.70 -11.19
N LYS A 341 9.69 5.41 -11.87
CA LYS A 341 10.29 4.97 -13.14
C LYS A 341 11.32 3.88 -12.88
N PRO A 342 11.42 2.86 -13.75
CA PRO A 342 12.52 1.90 -13.69
C PRO A 342 13.84 2.63 -13.90
N LEU A 343 14.82 2.32 -13.06
CA LEU A 343 16.16 2.91 -13.13
C LEU A 343 17.23 1.81 -13.13
N PRO A 344 18.21 1.86 -14.04
CA PRO A 344 19.45 1.10 -13.92
C PRO A 344 20.21 1.46 -12.65
N LEU A 345 21.05 0.54 -12.16
CA LEU A 345 21.81 0.75 -10.94
C LEU A 345 22.77 1.94 -11.06
N GLU A 346 23.40 2.10 -12.22
CA GLU A 346 24.33 3.21 -12.47
C GLU A 346 23.64 4.56 -12.37
N GLU A 347 22.47 4.72 -12.97
CA GLU A 347 21.68 5.95 -12.88
C GLU A 347 21.20 6.21 -11.46
N LYS A 348 20.65 5.18 -10.80
CA LYS A 348 20.13 5.29 -9.42
C LYS A 348 21.16 5.83 -8.44
N ARG A 349 22.44 5.46 -8.60
CA ARG A 349 23.54 5.91 -7.74
C ARG A 349 23.76 7.42 -7.76
N TRP A 350 23.31 8.10 -8.80
CA TRP A 350 23.47 9.55 -8.95
C TRP A 350 22.17 10.32 -8.75
N VAL A 351 21.06 9.66 -8.42
CA VAL A 351 19.78 10.33 -8.13
C VAL A 351 19.78 10.82 -6.68
N ALA A 352 19.64 12.12 -6.49
CA ALA A 352 19.40 12.73 -5.19
C ALA A 352 17.94 12.58 -4.79
N LEU A 353 17.69 11.77 -3.77
CA LEU A 353 16.38 11.64 -3.12
C LEU A 353 16.11 12.82 -2.17
N GLY A 354 17.20 13.40 -1.67
CA GLY A 354 17.24 14.46 -0.68
C GLY A 354 18.66 14.93 -0.42
N LYS A 355 18.85 15.80 0.57
CA LYS A 355 20.18 16.24 1.05
C LYS A 355 20.27 16.10 2.55
N ALA A 356 21.44 15.65 3.01
CA ALA A 356 21.71 15.59 4.43
C ALA A 356 22.02 17.01 4.96
N ARG A 357 21.45 17.33 6.12
CA ARG A 357 21.67 18.56 6.89
C ARG A 357 22.09 18.16 8.30
N ILE A 358 23.06 18.86 8.86
CA ILE A 358 23.53 18.62 10.23
C ILE A 358 22.89 19.66 11.14
N ASP A 359 22.21 19.20 12.19
CA ASP A 359 21.78 20.03 13.29
C ASP A 359 22.96 20.26 14.25
N HIS A 360 23.56 21.45 14.14
CA HIS A 360 24.70 21.85 14.95
C HIS A 360 24.38 21.88 16.46
N ASN A 361 23.10 21.95 16.86
CA ASN A 361 22.69 21.93 18.26
C ASN A 361 22.63 20.53 18.87
N ARG A 362 22.75 19.48 18.05
CA ARG A 362 22.64 18.08 18.47
C ARG A 362 23.85 17.25 18.12
N CYS A 363 24.58 17.62 17.07
CA CYS A 363 25.72 16.84 16.59
C CYS A 363 26.86 16.86 17.59
N ILE A 364 27.34 15.68 18.01
CA ILE A 364 28.31 15.52 19.11
C ILE A 364 29.55 16.41 18.89
N PRO A 365 30.21 16.41 17.73
CA PRO A 365 31.38 17.27 17.52
C PRO A 365 31.05 18.77 17.36
N TRP A 366 29.82 19.13 16.95
CA TRP A 366 29.40 20.54 16.84
C TRP A 366 29.01 21.13 18.18
N VAL A 367 28.24 20.38 18.96
CA VAL A 367 27.87 20.78 20.32
C VAL A 367 29.13 20.91 21.14
N GLY A 368 30.04 19.92 21.07
CA GLY A 368 31.29 19.93 21.82
C GLY A 368 31.09 20.26 23.30
N TYR A 369 32.16 20.66 23.98
CA TYR A 369 32.14 21.03 25.41
C TYR A 369 31.28 22.27 25.75
N SER A 370 30.68 22.93 24.76
CA SER A 370 29.97 24.22 24.88
C SER A 370 28.74 24.20 25.80
N ARG A 371 28.23 23.03 26.20
CA ARG A 371 27.00 22.88 27.03
C ARG A 371 27.14 22.02 28.30
N LEU A 372 28.32 21.48 28.60
CA LEU A 372 28.50 20.57 29.75
C LEU A 372 29.69 21.03 30.62
N PRO A 373 29.47 21.99 31.56
CA PRO A 373 30.51 22.49 32.46
C PRO A 373 31.16 21.40 33.32
N GLU A 374 30.41 20.34 33.63
CA GLU A 374 30.85 19.25 34.52
C GLU A 374 31.81 18.26 33.85
N LEU A 375 31.74 18.13 32.51
CA LEU A 375 32.62 17.30 31.69
C LEU A 375 34.00 17.94 31.43
N LYS A 376 34.26 19.15 31.97
CA LYS A 376 35.62 19.75 31.97
C LYS A 376 36.62 18.98 32.83
N LYS A 377 36.15 18.11 33.74
CA LYS A 377 37.00 17.43 34.73
C LYS A 377 37.74 16.19 34.22
N GLU A 378 37.24 15.55 33.16
CA GLU A 378 37.87 14.37 32.54
C GLU A 378 37.71 14.45 31.02
N TRP A 379 38.81 14.50 30.26
CA TRP A 379 38.75 14.56 28.81
C TRP A 379 38.33 13.20 28.24
N GLN A 380 37.26 13.18 27.45
CA GLN A 380 36.85 12.05 26.61
C GLN A 380 36.90 12.49 25.13
N ASP A 381 37.27 11.59 24.24
CA ASP A 381 37.32 11.87 22.79
C ASP A 381 35.89 11.99 22.22
N PHE A 382 35.52 13.19 21.74
CA PHE A 382 34.20 13.50 21.16
C PHE A 382 34.20 13.52 19.62
N ASN A 383 35.23 12.99 18.97
CA ASN A 383 35.35 12.94 17.51
C ASN A 383 34.47 11.85 16.87
N CYS A 384 33.15 11.99 16.96
CA CYS A 384 32.20 11.08 16.33
C CYS A 384 32.28 11.14 14.78
N GLY A 385 32.81 10.06 14.18
CA GLY A 385 33.07 9.90 12.74
C GLY A 385 31.99 9.17 11.94
N VAL A 386 31.02 8.56 12.61
CA VAL A 386 30.16 7.48 12.07
C VAL A 386 29.48 7.83 10.75
N CYS A 387 29.05 9.09 10.56
CA CYS A 387 28.33 9.50 9.37
C CYS A 387 29.19 9.53 8.08
N GLU A 388 30.48 9.85 8.16
CA GLU A 388 31.44 9.76 7.05
C GLU A 388 31.75 8.29 6.73
N GLU A 389 32.02 7.49 7.76
CA GLU A 389 32.40 6.07 7.63
C GLU A 389 31.36 5.29 6.82
N VAL A 390 30.07 5.44 7.16
CA VAL A 390 29.00 4.73 6.48
C VAL A 390 28.58 5.33 5.14
N CYS A 391 29.04 6.53 4.79
CA CYS A 391 28.60 7.19 3.56
C CYS A 391 28.95 6.31 2.35
N PRO A 392 27.95 5.84 1.57
CA PRO A 392 28.19 4.85 0.52
C PRO A 392 28.63 5.48 -0.81
N VAL A 393 28.62 6.82 -0.90
CA VAL A 393 29.11 7.54 -2.08
C VAL A 393 30.63 7.40 -2.14
N PRO A 394 31.23 7.03 -3.30
CA PRO A 394 32.66 6.78 -3.41
C PRO A 394 33.56 7.92 -2.91
N THR A 395 33.23 9.17 -3.25
CA THR A 395 34.01 10.35 -2.83
C THR A 395 33.66 10.84 -1.41
N LYS A 396 32.71 10.18 -0.73
CA LYS A 396 32.09 10.58 0.53
C LYS A 396 31.39 11.93 0.41
N ALA A 397 30.13 12.00 0.86
CA ALA A 397 29.37 13.25 0.88
C ALA A 397 29.52 14.03 2.19
N ILE A 398 30.23 13.48 3.15
CA ILE A 398 30.40 14.04 4.50
C ILE A 398 31.89 14.02 4.78
N HIS A 399 32.43 15.16 5.19
CA HIS A 399 33.83 15.35 5.55
C HIS A 399 33.95 16.10 6.86
N PHE A 400 35.17 16.25 7.37
CA PHE A 400 35.46 16.95 8.61
C PHE A 400 36.31 18.18 8.39
N ASN A 401 36.00 19.27 9.10
CA ASN A 401 36.93 20.36 9.35
C ASN A 401 37.48 20.26 10.78
N ILE A 402 38.77 20.58 10.95
CA ILE A 402 39.41 20.61 12.26
C ILE A 402 39.16 21.98 12.88
N TYR A 403 38.58 22.00 14.06
CA TYR A 403 38.41 23.18 14.88
C TYR A 403 39.25 23.02 16.14
N VAL A 404 40.11 24.00 16.43
CA VAL A 404 40.91 24.03 17.65
C VAL A 404 40.22 24.94 18.65
N ASP A 405 39.89 24.41 19.82
CA ASP A 405 39.25 25.15 20.92
C ASP A 405 40.29 26.01 21.68
N GLU A 406 39.84 26.92 22.56
CA GLU A 406 40.70 27.83 23.35
C GLU A 406 41.76 27.10 24.20
N GLN A 407 41.52 25.82 24.51
CA GLN A 407 42.42 24.96 25.28
C GLN A 407 43.38 24.14 24.41
N GLY A 408 43.49 24.43 23.11
CA GLY A 408 44.36 23.71 22.17
C GLY A 408 43.85 22.32 21.78
N ARG A 409 42.59 22.00 22.05
CA ARG A 409 41.98 20.69 21.77
C ARG A 409 41.41 20.67 20.35
N GLU A 410 41.74 19.63 19.59
CA GLU A 410 41.22 19.42 18.24
C GLU A 410 39.85 18.73 18.24
N ILE A 411 38.87 19.33 17.56
CA ILE A 411 37.52 18.81 17.37
C ILE A 411 37.24 18.70 15.87
N ARG A 412 36.93 17.49 15.40
CA ARG A 412 36.56 17.21 14.02
C ARG A 412 35.07 17.48 13.81
N ARG A 413 34.72 18.64 13.26
CA ARG A 413 33.33 19.02 12.97
C ARG A 413 32.91 18.49 11.60
N PRO A 414 31.81 17.72 11.48
CA PRO A 414 31.36 17.21 10.19
C PRO A 414 30.64 18.30 9.37
N PHE A 415 30.83 18.30 8.06
CA PHE A 415 30.06 19.11 7.11
C PHE A 415 29.61 18.25 5.91
N VAL A 416 28.49 18.62 5.29
CA VAL A 416 27.92 17.88 4.15
C VAL A 416 28.22 18.60 2.84
N ARG A 417 28.78 17.86 1.88
CA ARG A 417 28.90 18.28 0.49
C ARG A 417 27.62 17.99 -0.28
N GLU A 418 26.80 19.03 -0.48
CA GLU A 418 25.49 18.90 -1.13
C GLU A 418 25.59 18.48 -2.61
N ASP A 419 26.69 18.79 -3.29
CA ASP A 419 26.89 18.51 -4.72
C ASP A 419 27.02 17.01 -5.04
N VAL A 420 27.49 16.20 -4.09
CA VAL A 420 27.63 14.74 -4.20
C VAL A 420 26.65 13.96 -3.32
N CYS A 421 25.98 14.61 -2.36
CA CYS A 421 25.03 13.96 -1.47
C CYS A 421 23.78 13.47 -2.23
N VAL A 422 23.52 12.15 -2.19
CA VAL A 422 22.35 11.53 -2.83
C VAL A 422 21.12 11.42 -1.90
N GLY A 423 21.26 11.79 -0.62
CA GLY A 423 20.15 11.72 0.34
C GLY A 423 19.68 10.30 0.65
N CYS A 424 20.59 9.32 0.69
CA CYS A 424 20.23 7.92 0.96
C CYS A 424 19.74 7.68 2.39
N GLY A 425 20.07 8.56 3.35
CA GLY A 425 19.66 8.42 4.74
C GLY A 425 20.51 7.49 5.60
N PHE A 426 21.60 6.91 5.09
CA PHE A 426 22.41 5.97 5.87
C PHE A 426 23.04 6.66 7.10
N CYS A 427 23.58 7.87 6.94
CA CYS A 427 24.11 8.67 8.04
C CYS A 427 23.07 8.97 9.14
N GLU A 428 21.81 9.23 8.77
CA GLU A 428 20.72 9.47 9.71
C GLU A 428 20.36 8.18 10.49
N LYS A 429 20.36 7.02 9.82
CA LYS A 429 20.08 5.72 10.43
C LYS A 429 21.06 5.38 11.56
N VAL A 430 22.35 5.58 11.33
CA VAL A 430 23.42 5.18 12.25
C VAL A 430 23.81 6.24 13.25
N CYS A 431 23.23 7.45 13.17
CA CYS A 431 23.54 8.53 14.10
C CYS A 431 23.25 8.08 15.55
N PRO A 432 24.27 8.11 16.44
CA PRO A 432 24.16 7.59 17.81
C PRO A 432 23.34 8.49 18.74
N VAL A 433 23.02 9.71 18.30
CA VAL A 433 22.21 10.65 19.08
C VAL A 433 20.81 10.09 19.30
N LEU A 434 20.40 10.03 20.57
CA LEU A 434 19.08 9.55 20.98
C LEU A 434 17.96 10.51 20.55
N GLY A 435 16.80 9.96 20.21
CA GLY A 435 15.66 10.74 19.71
C GLY A 435 15.84 11.16 18.24
N THR A 436 15.68 12.46 17.96
CA THR A 436 15.96 13.02 16.63
C THR A 436 17.47 12.98 16.35
N SER A 437 17.85 12.47 15.19
CA SER A 437 19.26 12.41 14.79
C SER A 437 19.84 13.81 14.66
N ALA A 438 21.16 13.91 14.84
CA ALA A 438 21.88 15.16 14.60
C ALA A 438 22.18 15.41 13.12
N ILE A 439 22.05 14.40 12.26
CA ILE A 439 22.08 14.54 10.82
C ILE A 439 20.76 14.01 10.28
N ILE A 440 20.06 14.84 9.53
CA ILE A 440 18.73 14.58 8.98
C ILE A 440 18.78 14.70 7.45
N VAL A 441 18.00 13.89 6.75
CA VAL A 441 17.85 14.03 5.29
C VAL A 441 16.54 14.74 4.98
N GLU A 442 16.64 15.79 4.19
CA GLU A 442 15.49 16.52 3.67
C GLU A 442 15.21 16.06 2.24
N GLY A 443 13.99 15.59 1.97
CA GLY A 443 13.58 15.16 0.63
C GLY A 443 13.59 16.30 -0.38
N ILE A 444 14.00 16.01 -1.61
CA ILE A 444 13.98 16.96 -2.73
C ILE A 444 13.01 16.47 -3.81
N GLN A 445 12.20 17.38 -4.32
CA GLN A 445 11.28 17.15 -5.43
C GLN A 445 11.27 18.35 -6.39
N PRO A 446 11.48 18.16 -7.71
CA PRO A 446 11.80 16.89 -8.39
C PRO A 446 13.18 16.36 -8.00
N GLN A 447 13.38 15.04 -8.08
CA GLN A 447 14.70 14.44 -7.84
C GLN A 447 15.71 14.96 -8.87
N THR A 448 16.90 15.32 -8.41
CA THR A 448 17.98 15.86 -9.23
C THR A 448 19.13 14.87 -9.35
N THR A 449 19.96 15.04 -10.38
CA THR A 449 21.18 14.24 -10.54
C THR A 449 22.35 14.95 -9.87
N VAL A 450 23.09 14.26 -9.00
CA VAL A 450 24.33 14.78 -8.40
C VAL A 450 25.46 14.82 -9.43
N LYS A 451 26.48 15.65 -9.19
CA LYS A 451 27.65 15.72 -10.07
C LYS A 451 28.39 14.37 -10.04
N LYS A 452 28.65 13.80 -11.22
CA LYS A 452 29.61 12.71 -11.37
C LYS A 452 31.00 13.33 -11.20
N GLU A 453 31.52 13.37 -9.98
CA GLU A 453 32.96 13.56 -9.84
C GLU A 453 33.64 12.38 -10.54
N ARG A 454 34.40 12.67 -11.60
CA ARG A 454 35.32 11.68 -12.15
C ARG A 454 36.21 11.31 -10.97
N LEU A 455 36.18 10.05 -10.56
CA LEU A 455 37.22 9.47 -9.73
C LEU A 455 38.52 9.80 -10.45
N VAL A 456 39.25 10.79 -9.96
CA VAL A 456 40.59 11.09 -10.44
C VAL A 456 41.36 9.80 -10.19
N LYS A 457 41.89 9.24 -11.27
CA LYS A 457 42.62 7.97 -11.28
C LYS A 457 43.73 7.94 -10.24
#